data_AF-A0A1J3DJB5-F1
#
_entry.id   AF-A0A1J3DJB5-F1
#
_cell.length_a   1.000
_cell.length_b   1.000
_cell.length_c   1.000
_cell.angle_alpha   90.00
_cell.angle_beta   90.00
_cell.angle_gamma   90.00
#
_symmetry.space_group_name_H-M   'P 1'
#
loop_
_entity.id
_entity.type
_entity.pdbx_description
1 polymer ?
#
loop_
_entity_poly.entity_id
_entity_poly.type
_entity_poly.pdbx_seq_one_letter_code
_entity_poly.pdbx_strand_id
1 'polypeptide(L)'
;AQMAVTSTSLALEHNLSCLQRCSKEVELKQIHGRMLKSGQMQDPYAMTKFLSFCISSSRFSSYALNVFDGFDGPDTFLWNLMIRGFSCSDEP
;
A
#
# COMPACT_ATOMS: atom_id res chain seq x y z
N ALA A 1 18.21 -9.49 -17.72
CA ALA A 1 16.77 -9.68 -17.46
C ALA A 1 16.52 -10.39 -16.14
N GLN A 2 16.94 -11.65 -15.95
CA GLN A 2 16.65 -12.45 -14.73
C GLN A 2 17.12 -11.80 -13.40
N MET A 3 18.33 -11.23 -13.37
CA MET A 3 18.89 -10.59 -12.15
C MET A 3 18.16 -9.31 -11.73
N ALA A 4 17.55 -8.59 -12.67
CA ALA A 4 16.79 -7.37 -12.36
C ALA A 4 15.41 -7.72 -11.77
N VAL A 5 14.77 -8.78 -12.28
CA VAL A 5 13.46 -9.29 -11.81
C VAL A 5 13.56 -9.87 -10.39
N THR A 6 14.64 -10.57 -10.06
CA THR A 6 14.86 -11.08 -8.69
C THR A 6 15.15 -9.95 -7.70
N SER A 7 15.88 -8.91 -8.12
CA SER A 7 16.20 -7.76 -7.27
C SER A 7 14.95 -6.93 -6.91
N THR A 8 14.03 -6.71 -7.86
CA THR A 8 12.78 -6.01 -7.59
C THR A 8 11.83 -6.79 -6.69
N SER A 9 11.76 -8.12 -6.85
CA SER A 9 11.00 -9.01 -5.98
C SER A 9 11.52 -9.00 -4.54
N LEU A 10 12.83 -9.10 -4.32
CA LEU A 10 13.44 -9.01 -2.98
C LEU A 10 13.18 -7.64 -2.33
N ALA A 11 13.29 -6.56 -3.10
CA ALA A 11 13.00 -5.23 -2.60
C ALA A 11 11.53 -5.06 -2.20
N LEU A 12 10.59 -5.72 -2.91
CA LEU A 12 9.17 -5.68 -2.57
C LEU A 12 8.92 -6.40 -1.24
N GLU A 13 9.42 -7.63 -1.11
CA GLU A 13 9.30 -8.40 0.14
C GLU A 13 9.90 -7.65 1.35
N HIS A 14 11.03 -6.96 1.16
CA HIS A 14 11.60 -6.12 2.19
C HIS A 14 10.67 -4.98 2.61
N ASN A 15 10.11 -4.24 1.65
CA ASN A 15 9.17 -3.15 1.96
C ASN A 15 7.88 -3.67 2.62
N LEU A 16 7.35 -4.82 2.17
CA LEU A 16 6.19 -5.46 2.79
C LEU A 16 6.48 -5.91 4.23
N SER A 17 7.67 -6.47 4.49
CA SER A 17 8.11 -6.81 5.85
C SER A 17 8.25 -5.56 6.74
N CYS A 18 8.73 -4.43 6.18
CA CYS A 18 8.74 -3.15 6.90
C CYS A 18 7.33 -2.65 7.23
N LEU A 19 6.35 -2.80 6.32
CA LEU A 19 4.96 -2.42 6.59
C LEU A 19 4.41 -3.16 7.80
N GLN A 20 4.63 -4.46 7.92
CA GLN A 20 4.14 -5.26 9.05
C GLN A 20 4.65 -4.78 10.42
N ARG A 21 5.76 -4.03 10.45
CA ARG A 21 6.36 -3.47 11.67
C ARG A 21 6.11 -1.96 11.82
N CYS A 22 5.44 -1.35 10.85
CA CYS A 22 5.18 0.08 10.80
C CYS A 22 4.16 0.46 11.87
N SER A 23 4.51 1.47 12.68
CA SER A 23 3.65 1.94 13.78
C SER A 23 3.27 3.42 13.64
N LYS A 24 4.08 4.20 12.92
CA LYS A 24 3.91 5.64 12.77
C LYS A 24 3.67 6.01 11.31
N GLU A 25 2.86 7.03 11.09
CA GLU A 25 2.57 7.52 9.73
C GLU A 25 3.84 8.00 8.99
N VAL A 26 4.83 8.53 9.72
CA VAL A 26 6.13 8.91 9.15
C VAL A 26 6.87 7.70 8.56
N GLU A 27 6.83 6.54 9.23
CA GLU A 27 7.43 5.30 8.74
C GLU A 27 6.69 4.80 7.50
N LEU A 28 5.35 4.86 7.53
CA LEU A 28 4.50 4.49 6.40
C LEU A 28 4.82 5.33 5.16
N LYS A 29 4.92 6.65 5.32
CA LYS A 29 5.30 7.59 4.25
C LYS A 29 6.67 7.29 3.67
N GLN A 30 7.65 6.92 4.52
CA GLN A 30 8.97 6.52 4.05
C GLN A 30 8.94 5.21 3.24
N ILE A 31 8.17 4.22 3.69
CA ILE A 31 8.00 2.95 2.97
C ILE A 31 7.32 3.22 1.63
N HIS A 32 6.20 3.96 1.62
CA HIS A 32 5.49 4.33 0.41
C HIS A 32 6.40 5.08 -0.58
N GLY A 33 7.20 6.04 -0.10
CA GLY A 33 8.18 6.75 -0.92
C GLY A 33 9.24 5.83 -1.55
N ARG A 34 9.68 4.77 -0.84
CA ARG A 34 10.59 3.76 -1.43
C ARG A 34 9.88 2.94 -2.51
N MET A 35 8.64 2.53 -2.27
CA MET A 35 7.83 1.77 -3.24
C MET A 35 7.51 2.58 -4.49
N LEU A 36 7.26 3.89 -4.36
CA LEU A 36 7.09 4.79 -5.49
C LEU A 36 8.37 4.91 -6.32
N LYS A 37 9.51 5.16 -5.67
CA LYS A 37 10.81 5.30 -6.36
C LYS A 37 11.24 4.02 -7.10
N SER A 38 10.86 2.85 -6.61
CA SER A 38 11.16 1.56 -7.25
C SER A 38 10.12 1.12 -8.26
N GLY A 39 9.05 1.90 -8.47
CA GLY A 39 7.95 1.56 -9.39
C GLY A 39 7.01 0.47 -8.86
N GLN A 40 7.16 0.03 -7.61
CA GLN A 40 6.35 -1.04 -7.02
C GLN A 40 4.87 -0.66 -6.91
N MET A 41 4.54 0.63 -6.74
CA MET A 41 3.13 1.05 -6.65
C MET A 41 2.36 0.94 -7.97
N GLN A 42 3.01 0.58 -9.09
CA GLN A 42 2.34 0.26 -10.35
C GLN A 42 1.89 -1.20 -10.43
N ASP A 43 2.43 -2.07 -9.56
CA ASP A 43 2.03 -3.46 -9.46
C ASP A 43 0.75 -3.58 -8.60
N PRO A 44 -0.37 -4.08 -9.14
CA PRO A 44 -1.62 -4.23 -8.39
C PRO A 44 -1.47 -5.06 -7.12
N TYR A 45 -0.56 -6.04 -7.10
CA TYR A 45 -0.31 -6.85 -5.91
C TYR A 45 0.34 -6.02 -4.79
N ALA A 46 1.41 -5.30 -5.09
CA ALA A 46 2.06 -4.41 -4.14
C ALA A 46 1.12 -3.30 -3.62
N MET A 47 0.35 -2.66 -4.52
CA MET A 47 -0.65 -1.65 -4.16
C MET A 47 -1.73 -2.24 -3.22
N THR A 48 -2.26 -3.41 -3.56
CA THR A 48 -3.26 -4.11 -2.74
C THR A 48 -2.74 -4.38 -1.33
N LYS A 49 -1.50 -4.89 -1.20
CA LYS A 49 -0.90 -5.17 0.11
C LYS A 49 -0.69 -3.89 0.92
N PHE A 50 -0.25 -2.82 0.26
CA PHE A 50 -0.06 -1.51 0.87
C PHE A 50 -1.38 -0.94 1.42
N LEU A 51 -2.42 -0.88 0.58
CA LEU A 51 -3.73 -0.34 0.98
C LEU A 51 -4.40 -1.22 2.03
N SER A 52 -4.31 -2.55 1.92
CA SER A 52 -4.85 -3.48 2.92
C SER A 52 -4.24 -3.22 4.31
N PHE A 53 -2.93 -3.01 4.37
CA PHE A 53 -2.26 -2.63 5.62
C PHE A 53 -2.81 -1.30 6.16
N CYS A 54 -2.85 -0.26 5.33
CA CYS A 54 -3.31 1.07 5.74
C CYS A 54 -4.76 1.04 6.26
N ILE A 55 -5.63 0.31 5.58
CA ILE A 55 -7.04 0.18 5.94
C ILE A 55 -7.24 -0.64 7.22
N SER A 56 -6.46 -1.71 7.41
CA SER A 56 -6.55 -2.54 8.63
C SER A 56 -6.17 -1.81 9.91
N SER A 57 -5.52 -0.65 9.80
CA SER A 57 -5.21 0.23 10.92
C SER A 57 -6.02 1.51 10.77
N SER A 58 -6.98 1.77 11.67
CA SER A 58 -7.75 3.03 11.66
C SER A 58 -6.87 4.28 11.64
N ARG A 59 -5.64 4.19 12.18
CA ARG A 59 -4.64 5.27 12.14
C ARG A 59 -4.23 5.69 10.72
N PHE A 60 -4.28 4.79 9.75
CA PHE A 60 -3.76 5.00 8.41
C PHE A 60 -4.86 5.04 7.34
N SER A 61 -6.14 4.99 7.72
CA SER A 61 -7.30 5.06 6.83
C SER A 61 -7.22 6.29 5.91
N SER A 62 -7.06 7.47 6.50
CA SER A 62 -6.91 8.74 5.77
C SER A 62 -5.71 8.72 4.81
N TYR A 63 -4.62 8.04 5.17
CA TYR A 63 -3.48 7.89 4.26
C TYR A 63 -3.80 6.95 3.10
N ALA A 64 -4.52 5.85 3.34
CA ALA A 64 -4.97 4.92 2.30
C ALA A 64 -5.79 5.63 1.23
N LEU A 65 -6.73 6.50 1.65
CA LEU A 65 -7.57 7.26 0.72
C LEU A 65 -6.73 8.18 -0.17
N ASN A 66 -5.81 8.95 0.41
CA ASN A 66 -4.91 9.82 -0.37
C ASN A 66 -4.07 9.04 -1.40
N VAL A 67 -3.63 7.82 -1.07
CA VAL A 67 -2.87 6.98 -2.01
C VAL A 67 -3.77 6.41 -3.11
N PHE A 68 -4.97 5.99 -2.74
CA PHE A 68 -5.96 5.46 -3.68
C PHE A 68 -6.44 6.52 -4.68
N ASP A 69 -6.73 7.75 -4.21
CA ASP A 69 -7.17 8.86 -5.06
C ASP A 69 -6.11 9.29 -6.07
N GLY A 70 -4.83 9.07 -5.77
CA GLY A 70 -3.72 9.33 -6.68
C GLY A 70 -3.42 8.19 -7.67
N PHE A 71 -4.16 7.08 -7.61
CA PHE A 71 -3.93 5.92 -8.47
C PHE A 71 -4.88 5.90 -9.67
N ASP A 72 -4.31 5.97 -10.87
CA ASP A 72 -5.08 5.89 -12.11
C ASP A 72 -5.47 4.43 -12.41
N GLY A 73 -6.77 4.16 -12.44
CA GLY A 73 -7.34 2.87 -12.85
C GLY A 73 -7.44 1.79 -11.76
N PRO A 74 -8.00 2.09 -10.57
CA PRO A 74 -8.34 1.04 -9.60
C PRO A 74 -9.34 0.05 -10.19
N ASP A 75 -9.04 -1.23 -10.06
CA ASP A 75 -9.98 -2.29 -10.45
C ASP A 75 -11.11 -2.45 -9.42
N THR A 76 -12.10 -3.27 -9.75
CA THR A 76 -13.25 -3.54 -8.86
C THR A 76 -12.80 -4.11 -7.51
N PHE A 77 -11.69 -4.84 -7.48
CA PHE A 77 -11.17 -5.40 -6.23
C PHE A 77 -10.65 -4.30 -5.30
N LEU A 78 -9.85 -3.36 -5.83
CA LEU A 78 -9.35 -2.20 -5.09
C LEU A 78 -10.49 -1.31 -4.58
N TRP A 79 -11.53 -1.07 -5.38
CA TRP A 79 -12.73 -0.37 -4.91
C TRP A 79 -13.41 -1.08 -3.74
N ASN A 80 -13.64 -2.39 -3.86
CA ASN A 80 -14.27 -3.18 -2.81
C ASN A 80 -13.42 -3.21 -1.52
N LEU A 81 -12.09 -3.23 -1.67
CA LEU A 81 -11.15 -3.15 -0.55
C LEU A 81 -11.32 -1.82 0.20
N MET A 82 -11.34 -0.69 -0.53
CA MET A 82 -11.53 0.63 0.07
C MET A 82 -12.90 0.73 0.76
N ILE A 83 -13.99 0.39 0.06
CA ILE A 83 -15.36 0.48 0.62
C ILE A 83 -15.49 -0.34 1.90
N ARG A 84 -15.03 -1.60 1.88
CA ARG A 84 -15.08 -2.47 3.07
C ARG A 84 -14.22 -1.91 4.20
N GLY A 85 -13.07 -1.36 3.85
CA GLY A 85 -12.17 -0.71 4.79
C GLY A 85 -12.80 0.40 5.60
N PHE A 86 -13.42 1.34 4.90
CA PHE A 86 -14.08 2.50 5.51
C PHE A 86 -15.44 2.17 6.13
N SER A 87 -16.15 1.16 5.62
CA SER A 87 -17.41 0.71 6.24
C SER A 87 -17.21 0.07 7.62
N CYS A 88 -15.99 -0.42 7.90
CA CYS A 88 -15.63 -1.01 9.19
C CYS A 88 -14.84 -0.06 10.11
N SER A 89 -14.53 1.16 9.66
CA SER A 89 -13.93 2.18 10.54
C SER A 89 -15.04 2.96 11.27
N ASP A 90 -14.85 3.24 12.55
CA ASP A 90 -15.78 4.03 13.37
C ASP A 90 -15.81 5.54 13.02
N GLU A 91 -15.17 5.94 11.91
CA GLU A 91 -15.22 7.31 11.39
C GLU A 91 -16.44 7.44 10.45
N PRO A 92 -17.45 8.26 10.80
CA PRO A 92 -18.69 8.40 10.04
C PRO A 92 -18.54 9.12 8.71
#